data_AF-A0A936GFV8-F1
#
_entry.id   AF-A0A936GFV8-F1
#
_cell.length_a   1.000
_cell.length_b   1.000
_cell.length_c   1.000
_cell.angle_alpha   90.00
_cell.angle_beta   90.00
_cell.angle_gamma   90.00
#
_symmetry.space_group_name_H-M   'P 1'
#
loop_
_entity.id
_entity.type
_entity.pdbx_description
1 polymer ?
#
loop_
_entity_poly.entity_id
_entity_poly.type
_entity_poly.pdbx_seq_one_letter_code
_entity_poly.pdbx_strand_id
1 'polypeptide(L)' 'MKTAFQVDITFEQILSLVKQLPRQQKLKLTKELEKEAIDSKLSSLLKAFKAPKLDLETITEEVEIVRKGIYEKPKH' A
#
# COMPACT_ATOMS: atom_id res chain seq x y z
N MET A 1 6.50 32.48 15.56
CA MET A 1 7.49 31.44 15.90
C MET A 1 6.73 30.14 16.16
N LYS A 2 6.78 29.17 15.23
CA LYS A 2 6.15 27.85 15.41
C LYS A 2 7.20 26.92 16.01
N THR A 3 7.29 26.87 17.34
CA THR A 3 8.11 25.87 18.02
C THR A 3 7.47 24.51 17.82
N ALA A 4 8.01 23.72 16.87
CA ALA A 4 7.73 22.30 16.80
C ALA A 4 8.31 21.68 18.06
N PHE A 5 7.48 21.51 19.09
CA PHE A 5 7.81 20.73 20.27
C PHE A 5 8.07 19.30 19.79
N GLN A 6 9.34 18.95 19.58
CA GLN A 6 9.79 17.56 19.51
C GLN A 6 9.66 17.00 20.92
N VAL A 7 8.44 16.61 21.28
CA VAL A 7 8.24 15.80 22.47
C VAL A 7 8.66 14.39 22.05
N ASP A 8 9.83 13.95 22.51
CA ASP A 8 10.26 12.56 22.41
C ASP A 8 9.36 11.71 23.32
N ILE A 9 8.12 11.48 22.86
CA ILE A 9 7.15 10.64 23.57
C ILE A 9 7.40 9.21 23.15
N THR A 10 7.76 8.39 24.12
CA THR A 10 7.90 6.94 23.92
C THR A 10 6.52 6.30 23.74
N PHE A 11 6.47 5.15 23.05
CA PHE A 11 5.22 4.40 22.88
C PHE A 11 4.53 4.08 24.22
N GLU A 12 5.31 3.78 25.26
CA GLU A 12 4.78 3.50 26.61
C GLU A 12 4.07 4.70 27.24
N GLN A 13 4.57 5.91 27.00
CA GLN A 13 3.94 7.15 27.46
C GLN A 13 2.64 7.44 26.67
N ILE A 14 2.61 7.14 25.37
CA ILE A 14 1.36 7.21 24.59
C ILE A 14 0.35 6.19 25.12
N LEU A 15 0.79 4.97 25.39
CA LEU A 15 -0.07 3.91 25.91
C LEU A 15 -0.66 4.27 27.28
N SER A 16 0.14 4.87 28.17
CA SER A 16 -0.33 5.27 29.50
C SER A 16 -1.39 6.37 29.41
N LEU A 17 -1.20 7.35 28.52
CA LEU A 17 -2.20 8.39 28.23
C LEU A 17 -3.50 7.79 27.70
N VAL A 18 -3.42 6.88 26.73
CA VAL A 18 -4.60 6.21 26.16
C VAL A 18 -5.35 5.40 27.21
N LYS A 19 -4.63 4.74 28.13
CA LYS A 19 -5.24 3.98 29.24
C LYS A 19 -6.00 4.89 30.23
N GLN A 20 -5.57 6.14 30.40
CA GLN A 20 -6.23 7.11 31.28
C GLN A 20 -7.48 7.75 30.64
N LEU A 21 -7.70 7.61 29.33
CA LEU A 21 -8.84 8.22 28.65
C LEU A 21 -10.20 7.64 29.12
N PRO A 22 -11.25 8.49 29.20
CA PRO A 22 -12.62 8.04 29.40
C PRO A 22 -13.08 7.06 28.31
N ARG A 23 -14.01 6.16 28.65
CA ARG A 23 -14.49 5.09 27.75
C ARG A 23 -14.97 5.60 26.39
N GLN A 24 -15.65 6.75 26.35
CA GLN A 24 -16.14 7.35 25.11
C GLN A 24 -15.01 7.83 24.20
N GLN A 25 -13.92 8.35 24.76
CA GLN A 25 -12.77 8.83 24.00
C GLN A 25 -11.93 7.65 23.48
N LYS A 26 -11.80 6.58 24.27
CA LYS A 26 -11.20 5.31 23.81
C LYS A 26 -11.94 4.75 22.59
N LEU A 27 -13.27 4.72 22.62
CA LEU A 27 -14.08 4.24 21.49
C LEU A 27 -13.87 5.08 20.22
N LYS A 28 -13.74 6.41 20.35
CA LYS A 28 -13.40 7.27 19.20
C LYS A 28 -12.01 6.97 18.68
N LEU A 29 -11.02 6.84 19.56
CA LEU A 29 -9.65 6.53 19.18
C LEU A 29 -9.54 5.18 18.46
N THR A 30 -10.23 4.15 18.95
CA THR A 30 -10.28 2.84 18.29
C THR A 30 -10.82 2.94 16.87
N LYS A 31 -11.91 3.70 16.64
CA LYS A 31 -12.47 3.87 15.29
C LYS A 31 -11.52 4.57 14.33
N GLU A 32 -10.81 5.60 14.79
CA GLU A 32 -9.83 6.30 13.95
C GLU A 32 -8.64 5.39 13.61
N LEU A 33 -8.11 4.66 14.59
CA LEU A 33 -7.01 3.69 14.37
C LEU A 33 -7.42 2.54 13.46
N GLU A 34 -8.65 2.03 13.59
CA GLU A 34 -9.19 1.01 12.70
C GLU A 34 -9.31 1.52 11.26
N LYS A 35 -9.78 2.75 11.07
CA LYS A 35 -9.87 3.39 9.77
C LYS A 35 -8.50 3.52 9.11
N GLU A 36 -7.49 4.00 9.85
CA GLU A 36 -6.11 4.11 9.36
C GLU A 36 -5.53 2.73 8.99
N ALA A 37 -5.79 1.70 9.83
CA ALA A 37 -5.38 0.34 9.53
C ALA A 37 -6.07 -0.22 8.27
N ILE A 38 -7.36 0.06 8.07
CA ILE A 38 -8.10 -0.32 6.86
C ILE A 38 -7.54 0.39 5.63
N ASP A 39 -7.28 1.69 5.70
CA ASP A 39 -6.72 2.47 4.59
C ASP A 39 -5.31 1.99 4.21
N SER A 40 -4.48 1.61 5.19
CA SER A 40 -3.15 1.04 4.93
C SER A 40 -3.23 -0.33 4.24
N LYS A 41 -4.15 -1.20 4.68
CA LYS A 41 -4.41 -2.51 4.06
C LYS A 41 -4.97 -2.35 2.66
N LEU A 42 -5.93 -1.44 2.47
CA LEU A 42 -6.50 -1.14 1.16
C LEU A 42 -5.43 -0.60 0.22
N SER A 43 -4.56 0.29 0.69
CA SER A 43 -3.43 0.81 -0.08
C SER A 43 -2.44 -0.29 -0.46
N SER A 44 -2.15 -1.22 0.46
CA SER A 44 -1.32 -2.39 0.19
C SER A 44 -1.96 -3.31 -0.85
N LEU A 45 -3.26 -3.53 -0.75
CA LEU A 45 -4.02 -4.35 -1.69
C LEU A 45 -4.07 -3.69 -3.07
N LEU A 46 -4.32 -2.40 -3.16
CA LEU A 46 -4.28 -1.63 -4.42
C LEU A 46 -2.88 -1.63 -5.06
N LYS A 47 -1.81 -1.62 -4.26
CA LYS A 47 -0.44 -1.80 -4.77
C LYS A 47 -0.21 -3.20 -5.31
N ALA A 48 -0.73 -4.24 -4.65
CA ALA A 48 -0.64 -5.61 -5.13
C ALA A 48 -1.49 -5.86 -6.39
N PHE A 49 -2.65 -5.21 -6.50
CA PHE A 49 -3.52 -5.26 -7.68
C PHE A 49 -3.04 -4.40 -8.84
N LYS A 50 -2.17 -3.42 -8.60
CA LYS A 50 -1.43 -2.77 -9.68
C LYS A 50 -0.52 -3.81 -10.33
N ALA A 51 -1.00 -4.39 -11.42
CA ALA A 51 -0.17 -5.14 -12.34
C ALA A 51 1.07 -4.28 -12.69
N PRO A 52 2.25 -4.90 -12.89
CA PRO A 52 3.35 -4.20 -13.53
C PRO A 52 2.79 -3.54 -14.78
N LYS A 53 3.11 -2.24 -14.99
CA LYS A 53 2.65 -1.52 -16.16
C LYS A 53 3.08 -2.35 -17.37
N LEU A 54 2.10 -2.90 -18.10
CA LEU A 54 2.35 -3.56 -19.36
C LEU A 54 2.78 -2.46 -20.33
N ASP A 55 4.08 -2.34 -20.58
CA ASP A 55 4.61 -1.36 -21.51
C ASP A 55 4.50 -1.87 -22.95
N LEU A 56 4.51 -0.94 -23.90
CA LEU A 56 4.41 -1.26 -25.32
C LEU A 56 5.59 -2.10 -25.80
N GLU A 57 6.76 -1.93 -25.18
CA GLU A 57 7.98 -2.66 -25.50
C GLU A 57 7.83 -4.16 -25.18
N THR A 58 7.39 -4.51 -23.97
CA THR A 58 7.10 -5.88 -23.55
C THR A 58 6.04 -6.52 -24.44
N ILE A 59 4.98 -5.79 -24.81
CA ILE A 59 3.97 -6.29 -25.75
C ILE A 59 4.61 -6.58 -27.12
N THR A 60 5.45 -5.67 -27.61
CA THR A 60 6.08 -5.78 -28.93
C THR A 60 7.05 -6.94 -28.97
N GLU A 61 7.85 -7.13 -27.92
CA GLU A 61 8.76 -8.27 -27.78
C GLU A 61 8.00 -9.60 -27.84
N GLU A 62 6.92 -9.74 -27.07
CA GLU A 62 6.12 -10.95 -27.05
C GLU A 62 5.48 -11.24 -28.43
N VAL A 63 4.97 -10.20 -29.09
CA VAL A 63 4.41 -10.32 -30.45
C VAL A 63 5.48 -10.74 -31.45
N GLU A 64 6.69 -10.18 -31.38
CA GLU A 64 7.80 -10.55 -32.26
C GLU A 64 8.31 -11.96 -32.02
N ILE A 65 8.35 -12.43 -30.76
CA ILE A 65 8.66 -13.83 -30.42
C ILE A 65 7.65 -14.77 -31.08
N VAL A 66 6.35 -14.50 -30.93
CA VAL A 66 5.29 -15.31 -31.54
C VAL A 66 5.37 -15.25 -33.07
N ARG A 67 5.60 -14.06 -33.64
CA ARG A 67 5.74 -13.85 -35.09
C ARG A 67 6.88 -14.67 -35.66
N LYS A 68 8.07 -14.62 -35.06
CA LYS A 68 9.21 -15.46 -35.45
C LYS A 68 8.87 -16.94 -35.38
N GLY A 69 8.25 -17.38 -34.29
CA GLY A 69 7.82 -18.79 -34.14
C GLY A 69 6.79 -19.25 -35.17
N ILE A 70 6.01 -18.35 -35.78
CA ILE A 70 5.08 -18.68 -36.88
C ILE A 70 5.83 -18.76 -38.22
N TYR A 71 6.75 -17.84 -38.50
CA TYR A 71 7.47 -17.80 -39.78
C TYR A 71 8.64 -18.79 -39.86
N GLU A 72 9.26 -19.12 -38.74
CA GLU A 72 10.33 -20.12 -38.63
C GLU A 72 9.78 -21.54 -38.60
N LYS A 73 8.48 -21.72 -38.32
CA LYS A 73 7.83 -23.01 -38.55
C LYS A 73 7.72 -23.22 -40.06
N PRO A 74 8.33 -24.28 -40.62
CA PRO A 74 8.18 -24.56 -42.04
C PRO A 74 6.70 -24.80 -42.34
N LYS A 75 6.18 -24.12 -43.37
CA LYS A 75 4.90 -24.50 -43.96
C LYS A 75 5.05 -25.92 -44.48
N HIS A 76 4.44 -26.88 -43.79
CA HIS A 76 4.13 -28.19 -44.36
C HIS A 76 3.13 -28.03 -45.50
#